data_AF-A0A1I2GJT0-F1
#
_entry.id   AF-A0A1I2GJT0-F1
#
_cell.length_a   1.000
_cell.length_b   1.000
_cell.length_c   1.000
_cell.angle_alpha   90.00
_cell.angle_beta   90.00
_cell.angle_gamma   90.00
#
_symmetry.space_group_name_H-M   'P 1'
#
loop_
_entity.id
_entity.type
_entity.pdbx_description
1 polymer ?
#
loop_
_entity_poly.entity_id
_entity_poly.type
_entity_poly.pdbx_seq_one_letter_code
_entity_poly.pdbx_strand_id
1 'polypeptide(L)'
;MLGTFTVRDHLLEELELSVRTSSSLIAQIKQSEWDFRPQDNMRSLIELVHHLVAIPASDLAILQEKTEHEVAEVENGAAGITSTDELIQRFQTNLETFKQYILSLSEEELLNKSSKAYYLEHGMVQIKWLIEVVTHTFHHRSQLYNYLKQNGHDLNFFMLYM
;
A
#
# COMPACT_ATOMS: atom_id res chain seq x y z
N MET A 1 -26.62 -5.61 10.68
CA MET A 1 -25.39 -4.93 10.23
C MET A 1 -25.74 -4.21 8.94
N LEU A 2 -25.47 -2.91 8.83
CA LEU A 2 -25.75 -2.14 7.61
C LEU A 2 -24.83 -2.65 6.50
N GLY A 3 -25.37 -2.94 5.31
CA GLY A 3 -24.63 -3.57 4.21
C GLY A 3 -23.37 -2.80 3.81
N THR A 4 -23.37 -1.47 3.98
CA THR A 4 -22.21 -0.60 3.75
C THR A 4 -21.01 -0.97 4.61
N PHE A 5 -21.21 -1.21 5.91
CA PHE A 5 -20.11 -1.59 6.80
C PHE A 5 -19.59 -2.99 6.50
N THR A 6 -20.46 -3.91 6.09
CA THR A 6 -20.02 -5.24 5.62
C THR A 6 -19.12 -5.11 4.38
N VAL A 7 -19.46 -4.26 3.42
CA VAL A 7 -18.61 -4.01 2.23
C VAL A 7 -17.29 -3.33 2.62
N ARG A 8 -17.31 -2.35 3.53
CA ARG A 8 -16.10 -1.73 4.08
C ARG A 8 -15.18 -2.78 4.70
N ASP A 9 -15.73 -3.66 5.54
CA ASP A 9 -14.95 -4.66 6.26
C ASP A 9 -14.33 -5.67 5.29
N HIS A 10 -15.05 -6.12 4.26
CA HIS A 10 -14.47 -6.96 3.20
C HIS A 10 -13.33 -6.28 2.44
N LEU A 11 -13.43 -4.99 2.15
CA LEU A 11 -12.34 -4.25 1.50
C LEU A 11 -11.11 -4.12 2.43
N LEU A 12 -11.32 -3.95 3.73
CA LEU A 12 -10.22 -3.96 4.71
C LEU A 12 -9.58 -5.34 4.81
N GLU A 13 -10.36 -6.43 4.80
CA GLU A 13 -9.85 -7.82 4.74
C GLU A 13 -8.97 -8.05 3.50
N GLU A 14 -9.38 -7.53 2.34
CA GLU A 14 -8.58 -7.60 1.10
C GLU A 14 -7.29 -6.77 1.20
N LEU A 15 -7.34 -5.59 1.84
CA LEU A 15 -6.13 -4.80 2.09
C LEU A 15 -5.17 -5.57 3.01
N GLU A 16 -5.67 -6.16 4.10
CA GLU A 16 -4.87 -7.00 5.01
C GLU A 16 -4.22 -8.19 4.30
N LEU A 17 -4.98 -8.88 3.45
CA LEU A 17 -4.46 -9.97 2.60
C LEU A 17 -3.32 -9.46 1.72
N SER A 18 -3.52 -8.31 1.06
CA SER A 18 -2.51 -7.73 0.17
C SER A 18 -1.23 -7.35 0.90
N VAL A 19 -1.32 -6.80 2.12
CA VAL A 19 -0.17 -6.45 2.97
C VAL A 19 0.54 -7.71 3.48
N ARG A 20 -0.21 -8.70 3.96
CA ARG A 20 0.35 -9.98 4.45
C ARG A 20 1.14 -10.68 3.34
N THR A 21 0.53 -10.86 2.18
CA THR A 21 1.16 -11.54 1.04
C THR A 21 2.32 -10.74 0.45
N SER A 22 2.24 -9.40 0.44
CA SER A 22 3.38 -8.54 0.10
C SER A 22 4.54 -8.70 1.10
N SER A 23 4.23 -8.79 2.39
CA SER A 23 5.24 -9.02 3.44
C SER A 23 5.94 -10.36 3.25
N SER A 24 5.20 -11.41 2.88
CA SER A 24 5.79 -12.71 2.52
C SER A 24 6.75 -12.63 1.34
N LEU A 25 6.48 -11.77 0.35
CA LEU A 25 7.39 -11.52 -0.78
C LEU A 25 8.62 -10.71 -0.34
N ILE A 26 8.43 -9.66 0.46
CA ILE A 26 9.53 -8.83 0.99
C ILE A 26 10.50 -9.69 1.81
N ALA A 27 9.99 -10.64 2.59
CA ALA A 27 10.80 -11.55 3.40
C ALA A 27 11.72 -12.49 2.59
N GLN A 28 11.47 -12.66 1.28
CA GLN A 28 12.34 -13.48 0.42
C GLN A 28 13.57 -12.71 -0.06
N ILE A 29 13.58 -11.38 0.06
CA ILE A 29 14.58 -10.52 -0.56
C ILE A 29 15.89 -10.54 0.21
N LYS A 30 16.99 -10.70 -0.51
CA LYS A 30 18.34 -10.57 0.05
C LYS A 30 18.83 -9.14 -0.12
N GLN A 31 19.58 -8.63 0.84
CA GLN A 31 20.10 -7.26 0.77
C GLN A 31 20.94 -6.97 -0.49
N SER A 32 21.63 -7.98 -1.02
CA SER A 32 22.41 -7.86 -2.26
C SER A 32 21.55 -7.66 -3.53
N GLU A 33 20.23 -7.79 -3.44
CA GLU A 33 19.29 -7.71 -4.56
C GLU A 33 18.65 -6.32 -4.67
N TRP A 34 18.88 -5.41 -3.73
CA TRP A 34 18.18 -4.11 -3.68
C TRP A 34 18.36 -3.25 -4.92
N ASP A 35 19.53 -3.33 -5.55
CA ASP A 35 19.85 -2.59 -6.76
C ASP A 35 19.25 -3.22 -8.03
N PHE A 36 18.61 -4.39 -7.94
CA PHE A 36 17.97 -5.02 -9.08
C PHE A 36 16.92 -4.10 -9.71
N ARG A 37 16.98 -3.95 -11.02
CA ARG A 37 16.08 -3.12 -11.82
C ARG A 37 15.77 -3.85 -13.13
N PRO A 38 14.49 -4.12 -13.46
CA PRO A 38 14.15 -4.82 -14.70
C PRO A 38 14.55 -4.08 -15.98
N GLN A 39 14.44 -2.75 -15.98
CA GLN A 39 14.73 -1.85 -17.11
C GLN A 39 15.14 -0.47 -16.58
N ASP A 40 15.98 0.27 -17.31
CA ASP A 40 16.58 1.54 -16.86
C ASP A 40 15.57 2.59 -16.37
N ASN A 41 14.38 2.64 -16.98
CA ASN A 41 13.31 3.59 -16.67
C ASN A 41 12.38 3.13 -15.54
N MET A 42 12.65 1.99 -14.91
CA MET A 42 11.85 1.47 -13.80
C MET A 42 12.53 1.74 -12.46
N ARG A 43 11.73 1.72 -11.38
CA ARG A 43 12.25 1.70 -10.00
C ARG A 43 13.16 0.48 -9.78
N SER A 44 14.20 0.63 -8.98
CA SER A 44 14.93 -0.50 -8.38
C SER A 44 14.02 -1.28 -7.41
N LEU A 45 14.47 -2.46 -6.99
CA LEU A 45 13.71 -3.30 -6.07
C LEU A 45 13.46 -2.60 -4.74
N ILE A 46 14.45 -1.90 -4.19
CA ILE A 46 14.27 -1.16 -2.93
C ILE A 46 13.34 0.05 -3.09
N GLU A 47 13.44 0.79 -4.20
CA GLU A 47 12.53 1.90 -4.50
C GLU A 47 11.08 1.42 -4.63
N LEU A 48 10.87 0.24 -5.24
CA LEU A 48 9.55 -0.39 -5.34
C LEU A 48 9.01 -0.82 -3.96
N VAL A 49 9.84 -1.46 -3.13
CA VAL A 49 9.42 -1.90 -1.80
C VAL A 49 9.12 -0.71 -0.89
N HIS A 50 9.95 0.34 -0.91
CA HIS A 50 9.69 1.57 -0.17
C HIS A 50 8.36 2.20 -0.57
N HIS A 51 8.09 2.31 -1.88
CA HIS A 51 6.80 2.79 -2.39
C HIS A 51 5.65 1.92 -1.87
N LEU A 52 5.71 0.61 -2.09
CA LEU A 52 4.66 -0.34 -1.69
C LEU A 52 4.34 -0.26 -0.18
N VAL A 53 5.36 -0.21 0.67
CA VAL A 53 5.22 -0.10 2.13
C VAL A 53 4.59 1.24 2.55
N ALA A 54 4.84 2.31 1.79
CA ALA A 54 4.32 3.64 2.07
C ALA A 54 2.83 3.79 1.71
N ILE A 55 2.31 3.02 0.73
CA ILE A 55 0.95 3.18 0.16
C ILE A 55 -0.14 3.44 1.22
N PRO A 56 -0.32 2.63 2.28
CA PRO A 56 -1.41 2.89 3.22
C PRO A 56 -1.27 4.22 3.97
N ALA A 57 -0.04 4.67 4.21
CA ALA A 57 0.21 5.94 4.91
C ALA A 57 0.18 7.14 3.96
N SER A 58 0.74 7.03 2.75
CA SER A 58 0.71 8.10 1.75
C SER A 58 -0.71 8.37 1.28
N ASP A 59 -1.48 7.31 1.00
CA ASP A 59 -2.86 7.43 0.56
C ASP A 59 -3.74 7.94 1.71
N LEU A 60 -3.42 7.59 2.97
CA LEU A 60 -4.04 8.20 4.15
C LEU A 60 -3.77 9.71 4.24
N ALA A 61 -2.55 10.14 3.99
CA ALA A 61 -2.22 11.56 3.98
C ALA A 61 -3.01 12.29 2.86
N ILE A 62 -3.07 11.71 1.66
CA ILE A 62 -3.82 12.27 0.53
C ILE A 62 -5.31 12.37 0.84
N LEU A 63 -5.92 11.29 1.36
CA LEU A 63 -7.35 11.29 1.66
C LEU A 63 -7.70 12.22 2.84
N GLN A 64 -6.73 12.56 3.69
CA GLN A 64 -6.83 13.59 4.74
C GLN A 64 -6.52 15.00 4.22
N GLU A 65 -6.40 15.18 2.91
CA GLU A 65 -6.14 16.46 2.23
C GLU A 65 -4.85 17.14 2.71
N LYS A 66 -3.84 16.33 3.05
CA LYS A 66 -2.49 16.82 3.32
C LYS A 66 -1.88 17.47 2.08
N THR A 67 -0.99 18.42 2.31
CA THR A 67 -0.26 19.10 1.24
C THR A 67 0.67 18.14 0.51
N GLU A 68 1.04 18.47 -0.74
CA GLU A 68 2.02 17.70 -1.51
C GLU A 68 3.32 17.45 -0.73
N HIS A 69 3.80 18.47 0.00
CA HIS A 69 4.98 18.35 0.84
C HIS A 69 4.80 17.33 1.99
N GLU A 70 3.70 17.42 2.73
CA GLU A 70 3.41 16.47 3.81
C GLU A 70 3.24 15.04 3.29
N VAL A 71 2.61 14.86 2.13
CA VAL A 71 2.48 13.54 1.49
C VAL A 71 3.87 12.99 1.11
N ALA A 72 4.71 13.83 0.50
CA ALA A 72 6.07 13.45 0.13
C ALA A 72 6.92 13.05 1.35
N GLU A 73 6.77 13.72 2.50
CA GLU A 73 7.45 13.33 3.74
C GLU A 73 7.02 11.92 4.21
N VAL A 74 5.74 11.60 4.11
CA VAL A 74 5.20 10.27 4.47
C VAL A 74 5.70 9.19 3.51
N GLU A 75 5.64 9.46 2.20
CA GLU A 75 6.13 8.56 1.14
C GLU A 75 7.62 8.21 1.34
N ASN A 76 8.43 9.22 1.67
CA ASN A 76 9.87 9.05 1.89
C ASN A 76 10.23 8.50 3.27
N GLY A 77 9.26 8.24 4.16
CA GLY A 77 9.57 7.79 5.52
C GLY A 77 10.18 6.37 5.61
N ALA A 78 10.30 5.63 4.50
CA ALA A 78 11.06 4.37 4.44
C ALA A 78 12.51 4.58 3.96
N ALA A 79 12.88 5.81 3.57
CA ALA A 79 14.17 6.09 2.97
C ALA A 79 15.32 5.63 3.88
N GLY A 80 16.27 4.92 3.29
CA GLY A 80 17.42 4.36 4.00
C GLY A 80 17.17 3.04 4.74
N ILE A 81 15.93 2.57 4.85
CA ILE A 81 15.63 1.26 5.48
C ILE A 81 15.94 0.13 4.48
N THR A 82 16.89 -0.74 4.81
CA THR A 82 17.24 -1.92 3.99
C THR A 82 16.89 -3.26 4.65
N SER A 83 16.44 -3.23 5.91
CA SER A 83 16.01 -4.40 6.66
C SER A 83 14.61 -4.82 6.21
N THR A 84 14.47 -6.06 5.75
CA THR A 84 13.16 -6.62 5.35
C THR A 84 12.19 -6.65 6.51
N ASP A 85 12.65 -7.00 7.71
CA ASP A 85 11.80 -7.07 8.90
C ASP A 85 11.27 -5.70 9.32
N GLU A 86 12.13 -4.67 9.23
CA GLU A 86 11.77 -3.29 9.55
C GLU A 86 10.78 -2.70 8.53
N LEU A 87 10.96 -3.04 7.24
CA LEU A 87 10.02 -2.69 6.17
C LEU A 87 8.66 -3.35 6.37
N ILE A 88 8.63 -4.64 6.72
CA ILE A 88 7.40 -5.39 7.01
C ILE A 88 6.68 -4.79 8.23
N GLN A 89 7.39 -4.52 9.31
CA GLN A 89 6.82 -3.90 10.51
C GLN A 89 6.24 -2.51 10.20
N ARG A 90 6.93 -1.71 9.39
CA ARG A 90 6.44 -0.40 8.95
C ARG A 90 5.18 -0.55 8.10
N PHE A 91 5.12 -1.52 7.20
CA PHE A 91 3.94 -1.78 6.37
C PHE A 91 2.72 -2.13 7.22
N GLN A 92 2.89 -3.00 8.22
CA GLN A 92 1.84 -3.36 9.17
C GLN A 92 1.38 -2.16 10.00
N THR A 93 2.30 -1.31 10.45
CA THR A 93 1.97 -0.09 11.20
C THR A 93 1.17 0.89 10.35
N ASN A 94 1.55 1.06 9.09
CA ASN A 94 0.84 1.91 8.13
C ASN A 94 -0.57 1.38 7.86
N LEU A 95 -0.72 0.06 7.67
CA LEU A 95 -2.00 -0.62 7.52
C LEU A 95 -2.91 -0.38 8.72
N GLU A 96 -2.43 -0.60 9.95
CA GLU A 96 -3.24 -0.42 11.15
C GLU A 96 -3.69 1.03 11.32
N THR A 97 -2.83 1.99 11.02
CA THR A 97 -3.18 3.42 11.06
C THR A 97 -4.28 3.75 10.05
N PHE A 98 -4.16 3.24 8.82
CA PHE A 98 -5.18 3.40 7.78
C PHE A 98 -6.51 2.76 8.18
N LYS A 99 -6.49 1.52 8.67
CA LYS A 99 -7.67 0.80 9.17
C LYS A 99 -8.38 1.57 10.27
N GLN A 100 -7.63 2.08 11.26
CA GLN A 100 -8.20 2.86 12.36
C GLN A 100 -8.95 4.08 11.85
N TYR A 101 -8.39 4.81 10.86
CA TYR A 101 -9.09 5.92 10.23
C TYR A 101 -10.39 5.47 9.55
N ILE A 102 -10.35 4.46 8.68
CA ILE A 102 -11.53 3.98 7.95
C ILE A 102 -12.63 3.46 8.89
N LEU A 103 -12.25 2.74 9.95
CA LEU A 103 -13.17 2.21 10.96
C LEU A 103 -13.80 3.31 11.83
N SER A 104 -13.16 4.47 11.94
CA SER A 104 -13.68 5.62 12.69
C SER A 104 -14.78 6.40 11.96
N LEU A 105 -14.88 6.23 10.63
CA LEU A 105 -15.87 6.94 9.83
C LEU A 105 -17.28 6.39 10.08
N SER A 106 -18.24 7.29 10.20
CA SER A 106 -19.67 6.94 10.14
C SER A 106 -20.06 6.45 8.73
N GLU A 107 -21.23 5.81 8.60
CA GLU A 107 -21.74 5.38 7.29
C GLU A 107 -21.95 6.57 6.34
N GLU A 108 -22.47 7.68 6.87
CA GLU A 108 -22.69 8.91 6.10
C GLU A 108 -21.37 9.47 5.57
N GLU A 109 -20.34 9.55 6.40
CA GLU A 109 -19.01 10.01 5.98
C GLU A 109 -18.38 9.04 4.97
N LEU A 110 -18.47 7.73 5.21
CA LEU A 110 -17.90 6.74 4.32
C LEU A 110 -18.45 6.85 2.88
N LEU A 111 -19.76 7.11 2.76
CA LEU A 111 -20.46 7.21 1.48
C LEU A 111 -20.41 8.60 0.83
N ASN A 112 -20.38 9.68 1.63
CA ASN A 112 -20.63 11.03 1.11
C ASN A 112 -19.51 12.03 1.40
N LYS A 113 -18.64 11.81 2.40
CA LYS A 113 -17.52 12.72 2.65
C LYS A 113 -16.54 12.62 1.49
N SER A 114 -16.39 13.72 0.76
CA SER A 114 -15.43 13.85 -0.33
C SER A 114 -14.15 14.50 0.17
N SER A 115 -12.99 13.95 -0.19
CA SER A 115 -11.69 14.59 -0.03
C SER A 115 -11.00 14.74 -1.38
N LYS A 116 -10.28 15.84 -1.56
CA LYS A 116 -9.60 16.20 -2.80
C LYS A 116 -8.09 16.02 -2.64
N ALA A 117 -7.54 15.07 -3.39
CA ALA A 117 -6.10 14.94 -3.51
C ALA A 117 -5.48 16.23 -4.07
N TYR A 118 -4.26 16.56 -3.66
CA TYR A 118 -3.57 17.79 -4.08
C TYR A 118 -3.39 17.89 -5.61
N TYR A 119 -3.39 16.75 -6.32
CA TYR A 119 -3.22 16.65 -7.77
C TYR A 119 -4.53 16.47 -8.56
N LEU A 120 -5.70 16.38 -7.90
CA LEU A 120 -6.98 16.20 -8.58
C LEU A 120 -7.80 17.50 -8.60
N GLU A 121 -8.51 17.71 -9.71
CA GLU A 121 -9.46 18.82 -9.84
C GLU A 121 -10.75 18.58 -9.04
N HIS A 122 -11.12 17.32 -8.83
CA HIS A 122 -12.34 16.90 -8.13
C HIS A 122 -12.03 15.94 -6.99
N GLY A 123 -12.85 15.99 -5.94
CA GLY A 123 -12.73 15.09 -4.80
C GLY A 123 -13.34 13.71 -5.04
N MET A 124 -12.93 12.75 -4.22
CA MET A 124 -13.46 11.40 -4.20
C MET A 124 -14.02 11.06 -2.80
N VAL A 125 -15.09 10.28 -2.77
CA VAL A 125 -15.70 9.83 -1.51
C VAL A 125 -14.84 8.78 -0.81
N GLN A 126 -14.92 8.69 0.52
CA GLN A 126 -14.02 7.85 1.32
C GLN A 126 -14.05 6.36 0.93
N ILE A 127 -15.22 5.80 0.59
CA ILE A 127 -15.29 4.40 0.13
C ILE A 127 -14.53 4.16 -1.18
N LYS A 128 -14.45 5.16 -2.07
CA LYS A 128 -13.64 5.07 -3.29
C LYS A 128 -12.15 5.14 -2.98
N TRP A 129 -11.75 5.96 -2.00
CA TRP A 129 -10.37 5.95 -1.49
C TRP A 129 -9.98 4.59 -0.92
N LEU A 130 -10.85 3.93 -0.16
CA LEU A 130 -10.58 2.57 0.32
C LEU A 130 -10.34 1.57 -0.83
N ILE A 131 -11.19 1.62 -1.86
CA ILE A 131 -11.01 0.79 -3.07
C ILE A 131 -9.67 1.13 -3.76
N GLU A 132 -9.33 2.41 -3.86
CA GLU A 132 -8.07 2.87 -4.45
C GLU A 132 -6.88 2.26 -3.72
N VAL A 133 -6.79 2.40 -2.38
CA VAL A 133 -5.67 1.86 -1.59
C VAL A 133 -5.54 0.34 -1.72
N VAL A 134 -6.67 -0.38 -1.73
CA VAL A 134 -6.69 -1.83 -2.01
C VAL A 134 -6.07 -2.11 -3.37
N THR A 135 -6.58 -1.48 -4.44
CA THR A 135 -6.12 -1.76 -5.80
C THR A 135 -4.67 -1.31 -6.05
N HIS A 136 -4.25 -0.18 -5.47
CA HIS A 136 -2.90 0.36 -5.54
C HIS A 136 -1.89 -0.61 -4.88
N THR A 137 -2.25 -1.18 -3.73
CA THR A 137 -1.44 -2.18 -3.04
C THR A 137 -1.34 -3.47 -3.85
N PHE A 138 -2.46 -3.98 -4.39
CA PHE A 138 -2.45 -5.17 -5.26
C PHE A 138 -1.63 -4.96 -6.54
N HIS A 139 -1.71 -3.77 -7.15
CA HIS A 139 -0.92 -3.41 -8.33
C HIS A 139 0.58 -3.52 -8.07
N HIS A 140 1.08 -2.84 -7.02
CA HIS A 140 2.51 -2.85 -6.72
C HIS A 140 2.99 -4.18 -6.11
N ARG A 141 2.13 -4.93 -5.43
CA ARG A 141 2.41 -6.33 -5.04
C ARG A 141 2.65 -7.21 -6.27
N SER A 142 1.82 -7.08 -7.32
CA SER A 142 2.03 -7.81 -8.57
C SER A 142 3.34 -7.40 -9.25
N GLN A 143 3.66 -6.10 -9.22
CA GLN A 143 4.94 -5.61 -9.71
C GLN A 143 6.12 -6.22 -8.94
N LEU A 144 6.05 -6.28 -7.60
CA LEU A 144 7.07 -6.90 -6.76
C LEU A 144 7.24 -8.39 -7.07
N TYR A 145 6.14 -9.15 -7.17
CA TYR A 145 6.17 -10.56 -7.56
C TYR A 145 6.93 -10.76 -8.88
N ASN A 146 6.66 -9.91 -9.88
CA ASN A 146 7.33 -9.98 -11.18
C ASN A 146 8.81 -9.63 -11.09
N TYR A 147 9.19 -8.63 -10.28
CA TYR A 147 10.60 -8.28 -10.04
C TYR A 147 11.36 -9.47 -9.47
N LEU A 148 10.82 -10.12 -8.45
CA LEU A 148 11.47 -11.26 -7.81
C LEU A 148 11.60 -12.45 -8.77
N LYS A 149 10.54 -12.74 -9.57
CA LYS A 149 10.59 -13.76 -10.63
C LYS A 149 11.70 -13.47 -11.65
N GLN A 150 11.81 -12.23 -12.12
CA GLN A 150 12.85 -11.84 -13.08
C GLN A 150 14.25 -11.88 -12.46
N ASN A 151 14.37 -11.60 -11.16
CA ASN A 151 15.60 -11.73 -10.40
C ASN A 151 15.92 -13.19 -9.98
N GLY A 152 15.21 -14.18 -10.54
CA GLY A 152 15.53 -15.60 -10.39
C GLY A 152 14.93 -16.30 -9.17
N HIS A 153 13.99 -15.67 -8.45
CA HIS A 153 13.31 -16.29 -7.31
C HIS A 153 12.31 -17.36 -7.78
N ASP A 154 12.32 -18.52 -7.14
CA ASP A 154 11.33 -19.57 -7.40
C ASP A 154 10.05 -19.36 -6.57
N LEU A 155 9.22 -18.41 -7.02
CA LEU A 155 7.97 -18.08 -6.34
C LEU A 155 6.77 -18.90 -6.84
N ASN A 156 5.90 -19.33 -5.94
CA ASN A 156 4.63 -19.93 -6.32
C ASN A 156 3.52 -18.86 -6.36
N PHE A 157 2.63 -18.92 -7.35
CA PHE A 157 1.47 -18.04 -7.45
C PHE A 157 0.56 -18.09 -6.22
N PHE A 158 0.45 -19.23 -5.53
CA PHE A 158 -0.36 -19.35 -4.30
C PHE A 158 0.11 -18.40 -3.18
N MET A 159 1.36 -17.94 -3.21
CA MET A 159 1.86 -16.93 -2.27
C MET A 159 1.11 -15.58 -2.37
N LEU A 160 0.35 -15.36 -3.45
CA LEU A 160 -0.48 -14.16 -3.61
C LEU A 160 -1.86 -14.29 -2.94
N TYR A 161 -2.19 -15.46 -2.36
CA TYR A 161 -3.50 -15.75 -1.77
C TYR A 161 -3.43 -16.33 -0.35
N MET A 162 -2.25 -16.78 0.10
CA MET A 162 -2.03 -17.39 1.41
C MET A 162 -1.33 -16.43 2.35
#